data_AF-A0A9Q0XMX0-F1
#
_entry.id   AF-A0A9Q0XMX0-F1
#
_cell.length_a   1.000
_cell.length_b   1.000
_cell.length_c   1.000
_cell.angle_alpha   90.00
_cell.angle_beta   90.00
_cell.angle_gamma   90.00
#
_symmetry.space_group_name_H-M   'P 1'
#
loop_
_entity.id
_entity.type
_entity.pdbx_description
1 polymer ?
#
loop_
_entity_poly.entity_id
_entity_poly.type
_entity_poly.pdbx_seq_one_letter_code
_entity_poly.pdbx_strand_id
1 'polypeptide(L)'
;MPRAPPRKEEEEEEEELDPRIQEELEHLNQANEEINRVELQLDEARTTYRRILSESARKLNAQGSQLGNCIEKARPYYEARRLAKEAQQETQKAALRYERAVSMHNAAREMVFVAEQGVMADKNRLDPTWQEMLNHATCKVNEAEEERLRSEREHQRVTQLCQQAEAKVQSLQKSLKRVIVKSKPYFELKAQFNQILEEHKARVTSLEQQVSQAKMRYSVALRNLEQISEQIHARRLQRLVGRRASPVGAEASPALLYGSMALPPEPATSSDTLSVLSFQTIASDLQKCDSVEHLLGLSDAASLNSDELEERELRRGAQPHPFKHHRSISL
;
A
#
# COMPACT_ATOMS: atom_id res chain seq x y z
N MET A 1 -57.46 -58.72 -36.03
CA MET A 1 -56.42 -57.69 -36.18
C MET A 1 -57.03 -56.30 -35.98
N PRO A 2 -56.97 -55.73 -34.75
CA PRO A 2 -57.20 -54.30 -34.52
C PRO A 2 -55.90 -53.58 -34.11
N ARG A 3 -55.66 -52.42 -34.71
CA ARG A 3 -54.51 -51.51 -34.52
C ARG A 3 -54.38 -51.06 -33.05
N ALA A 4 -53.19 -51.19 -32.48
CA ALA A 4 -52.75 -50.41 -31.33
C ALA A 4 -52.49 -48.94 -31.76
N PRO A 5 -52.83 -47.94 -30.94
CA PRO A 5 -52.58 -46.54 -31.25
C PRO A 5 -51.07 -46.22 -31.20
N PRO A 6 -50.59 -45.20 -31.93
CA PRO A 6 -49.18 -44.84 -31.94
C PRO A 6 -48.78 -44.38 -30.54
N ARG A 7 -47.64 -44.88 -30.06
CA ARG A 7 -46.94 -44.28 -28.91
C ARG A 7 -46.67 -42.83 -29.30
N LYS A 8 -47.17 -41.88 -28.51
CA LYS A 8 -46.71 -40.50 -28.60
C LYS A 8 -45.22 -40.57 -28.33
N GLU A 9 -44.43 -40.30 -29.35
CA GLU A 9 -43.06 -39.87 -29.19
C GLU A 9 -43.16 -38.63 -28.30
N GLU A 10 -42.88 -38.81 -27.01
CA GLU A 10 -42.40 -37.70 -26.20
C GLU A 10 -41.08 -37.34 -26.87
N GLU A 11 -41.16 -36.40 -27.82
CA GLU A 11 -40.02 -35.60 -28.21
C GLU A 11 -39.49 -35.03 -26.89
N GLU A 12 -38.51 -35.73 -26.31
CA GLU A 12 -37.52 -35.10 -25.46
C GLU A 12 -36.93 -34.01 -26.34
N GLU A 13 -37.56 -32.83 -26.33
CA GLU A 13 -36.90 -31.60 -26.72
C GLU A 13 -35.64 -31.60 -25.86
N GLU A 14 -34.50 -32.00 -26.45
CA GLU A 14 -33.19 -31.65 -25.95
C GLU A 14 -33.23 -30.12 -25.86
N GLU A 15 -33.67 -29.60 -24.72
CA GLU A 15 -33.72 -28.16 -24.45
C GLU A 15 -32.26 -27.70 -24.51
N GLU A 16 -31.88 -27.23 -25.69
CA GLU A 16 -30.59 -26.63 -25.98
C GLU A 16 -30.26 -25.66 -24.84
N LEU A 17 -29.14 -25.93 -24.16
CA LEU A 17 -28.72 -25.15 -22.99
C LEU A 17 -28.72 -23.67 -23.36
N ASP A 18 -29.43 -22.83 -22.58
CA ASP A 18 -29.47 -21.39 -22.80
C ASP A 18 -28.02 -20.89 -22.95
N PRO A 19 -27.65 -20.21 -24.06
CA PRO A 19 -26.26 -19.86 -24.35
C PRO A 19 -25.62 -19.02 -23.25
N ARG A 20 -26.43 -18.32 -22.43
CA ARG A 20 -25.96 -17.57 -21.26
C ARG A 20 -25.46 -18.47 -20.12
N ILE A 21 -25.97 -19.70 -20.01
CA ILE A 21 -25.48 -20.69 -19.04
C ILE A 21 -24.06 -21.11 -19.42
N GLN A 22 -23.80 -21.31 -20.71
CA GLN A 22 -22.47 -21.68 -21.21
C GLN A 22 -21.44 -20.61 -20.84
N GLU A 23 -21.75 -19.33 -21.09
CA GLU A 23 -20.87 -18.19 -20.76
C GLU A 23 -20.58 -18.11 -19.24
N GLU A 24 -21.59 -18.24 -18.39
CA GLU A 24 -21.40 -18.18 -16.94
C GLU A 24 -20.64 -19.40 -16.38
N LEU A 25 -20.80 -20.58 -16.99
CA LEU A 25 -19.99 -21.76 -16.65
C LEU A 25 -18.52 -21.60 -17.05
N GLU A 26 -18.24 -20.97 -18.20
CA GLU A 26 -16.89 -20.61 -18.61
C GLU A 26 -16.26 -19.62 -17.61
N HIS A 27 -17.00 -18.60 -17.18
CA HIS A 27 -16.55 -17.68 -16.13
C HIS A 27 -16.27 -18.38 -14.80
N LEU A 28 -17.13 -19.32 -14.40
CA LEU A 28 -16.96 -20.09 -13.17
C LEU A 28 -15.71 -20.98 -13.25
N ASN A 29 -15.51 -21.69 -14.35
CA ASN A 29 -14.32 -22.52 -14.57
C ASN A 29 -13.06 -21.67 -14.56
N GLN A 30 -13.06 -20.53 -15.26
CA GLN A 30 -11.92 -19.62 -15.30
C GLN A 30 -11.58 -19.05 -13.91
N ALA A 31 -12.60 -18.65 -13.14
CA ALA A 31 -12.42 -18.15 -11.79
C ALA A 31 -11.92 -19.26 -10.84
N ASN A 32 -12.41 -20.49 -10.98
CA ASN A 32 -11.96 -21.63 -10.18
C ASN A 32 -10.49 -22.01 -10.46
N GLU A 33 -10.09 -22.05 -11.74
CA GLU A 33 -8.69 -22.22 -12.12
C GLU A 33 -7.80 -21.10 -11.57
N GLU A 34 -8.27 -19.85 -11.65
CA GLU A 34 -7.57 -18.70 -11.09
C GLU A 34 -7.40 -18.84 -9.57
N ILE A 35 -8.45 -19.22 -8.83
CA ILE A 35 -8.40 -19.46 -7.38
C ILE A 35 -7.34 -20.51 -7.06
N ASN A 36 -7.41 -21.70 -7.69
CA ASN A 36 -6.47 -22.79 -7.42
C ASN A 36 -5.01 -22.37 -7.68
N ARG A 37 -4.76 -21.65 -8.78
CA ARG A 37 -3.43 -21.16 -9.13
C ARG A 37 -2.91 -20.15 -8.13
N VAL A 38 -3.72 -19.14 -7.78
CA VAL A 38 -3.29 -18.04 -6.90
C VAL A 38 -3.17 -18.52 -5.46
N GLU A 39 -4.02 -19.44 -5.00
CA GLU A 39 -3.92 -20.05 -3.66
C GLU A 39 -2.62 -20.86 -3.51
N LEU A 40 -2.25 -21.66 -4.51
CA LEU A 40 -0.97 -22.37 -4.51
C LEU A 40 0.21 -21.39 -4.41
N GLN A 41 0.20 -20.32 -5.20
CA GLN A 41 1.24 -19.29 -5.16
C GLN A 41 1.28 -18.54 -3.83
N LEU A 42 0.11 -18.30 -3.21
CA LEU A 42 -0.02 -17.66 -1.91
C LEU A 42 0.62 -18.52 -0.81
N ASP A 43 0.39 -19.82 -0.83
CA ASP A 43 0.98 -20.74 0.15
C ASP A 43 2.50 -20.86 0.01
N GLU A 44 3.01 -20.90 -1.23
CA GLU A 44 4.45 -20.83 -1.51
C GLU A 44 5.06 -19.51 -1.02
N ALA A 45 4.39 -18.38 -1.29
CA ALA A 45 4.83 -17.05 -0.87
C ALA A 45 4.84 -16.92 0.66
N ARG A 46 3.78 -17.38 1.35
CA ARG A 46 3.69 -17.41 2.83
C ARG A 46 4.77 -18.29 3.45
N THR A 47 5.06 -19.43 2.85
CA THR A 47 6.12 -20.34 3.32
C THR A 47 7.50 -19.71 3.15
N THR A 48 7.74 -19.06 2.02
CA THR A 48 8.98 -18.32 1.76
C THR A 48 9.15 -17.17 2.75
N TYR A 49 8.11 -16.38 2.97
CA TYR A 49 8.11 -15.27 3.94
C TYR A 49 8.44 -15.74 5.35
N ARG A 50 7.78 -16.81 5.85
CA ARG A 50 8.07 -17.40 7.17
C ARG A 50 9.51 -17.90 7.30
N ARG A 51 10.06 -18.52 6.25
CA ARG A 51 11.45 -18.99 6.21
C ARG A 51 12.43 -17.82 6.33
N ILE A 52 12.24 -16.78 5.53
CA ILE A 52 13.09 -15.59 5.53
C ILE A 52 13.03 -14.90 6.89
N LEU A 53 11.84 -14.77 7.47
CA LEU A 53 11.64 -14.18 8.79
C LEU A 53 12.39 -14.93 9.90
N SER A 54 12.37 -16.26 9.84
CA SER A 54 13.10 -17.11 10.80
C SER A 54 14.62 -17.03 10.60
N GLU A 55 15.07 -16.92 9.36
CA GLU A 55 16.49 -16.78 9.02
C GLU A 55 17.04 -15.40 9.42
N SER A 56 16.31 -14.33 9.13
CA SER A 56 16.68 -12.95 9.49
C SER A 56 16.74 -12.78 11.01
N ALA A 57 15.75 -13.29 11.75
CA ALA A 57 15.76 -13.26 13.21
C ALA A 57 16.98 -13.97 13.79
N ARG A 58 17.33 -15.16 13.27
CA ARG A 58 18.55 -15.89 13.72
C ARG A 58 19.83 -15.10 13.45
N LYS A 59 19.99 -14.54 12.26
CA LYS A 59 21.18 -13.75 11.88
C LYS A 59 21.29 -12.47 12.69
N LEU A 60 20.18 -11.75 12.90
CA LEU A 60 20.15 -10.54 13.73
C LEU A 60 20.43 -10.84 15.20
N ASN A 61 19.91 -11.95 15.75
CA ASN A 61 20.20 -12.35 17.14
C ASN A 61 21.68 -12.76 17.33
N ALA A 62 22.29 -13.39 16.32
CA ALA A 62 23.71 -13.71 16.36
C ALA A 62 24.58 -12.44 16.40
N GLN A 63 24.30 -11.45 15.55
CA GLN A 63 24.99 -10.15 15.61
C GLN A 63 24.65 -9.36 16.89
N GLY A 64 23.40 -9.43 17.34
CA GLY A 64 22.92 -8.78 18.56
C GLY A 64 23.69 -9.25 19.79
N SER A 65 23.90 -10.56 19.91
CA SER A 65 24.67 -11.17 20.99
C SER A 65 26.14 -10.70 21.02
N GLN A 66 26.76 -10.46 19.86
CA GLN A 66 28.15 -9.97 19.76
C GLN A 66 28.29 -8.49 20.16
N LEU A 67 27.24 -7.70 19.93
CA LEU A 67 27.24 -6.25 20.12
C LEU A 67 26.74 -5.84 21.51
N GLY A 68 25.80 -6.59 22.09
CA GLY A 68 25.23 -6.34 23.41
C GLY A 68 24.64 -4.92 23.52
N ASN A 69 24.95 -4.22 24.62
CA ASN A 69 24.36 -2.91 24.93
C ASN A 69 24.72 -1.77 23.97
N CYS A 70 25.60 -1.97 22.99
CA CYS A 70 25.87 -0.90 22.02
C CYS A 70 24.71 -0.67 21.06
N ILE A 71 23.85 -1.66 20.81
CA ILE A 71 22.66 -1.48 19.95
C ILE A 71 21.67 -0.52 20.61
N GLU A 72 21.33 -0.77 21.88
CA GLU A 72 20.41 0.11 22.64
C GLU A 72 20.93 1.53 22.79
N LYS A 73 22.24 1.69 23.01
CA LYS A 73 22.86 3.02 23.12
C LYS A 73 22.88 3.78 21.78
N ALA A 74 22.91 3.09 20.65
CA ALA A 74 22.90 3.72 19.32
C ALA A 74 21.48 4.01 18.81
N ARG A 75 20.44 3.36 19.37
CA ARG A 75 19.04 3.50 18.94
C ARG A 75 18.56 4.96 18.84
N PRO A 76 18.82 5.86 19.81
CA PRO A 76 18.37 7.26 19.72
C PRO A 76 18.93 8.01 18.50
N TYR A 77 20.17 7.71 18.09
CA TYR A 77 20.78 8.31 16.90
C TYR A 77 20.07 7.87 15.62
N TYR A 78 19.82 6.56 15.47
CA TYR A 78 19.16 6.03 14.27
C TYR A 78 17.69 6.45 14.17
N GLU A 79 16.99 6.52 15.31
CA GLU A 79 15.63 7.05 15.38
C GLU A 79 15.58 8.55 15.03
N ALA A 80 16.48 9.36 15.60
CA ALA A 80 16.56 10.77 15.25
C ALA A 80 16.89 10.97 13.77
N ARG A 81 17.76 10.13 13.18
CA ARG A 81 18.12 10.19 11.76
C ARG A 81 16.94 9.83 10.86
N ARG A 82 16.16 8.82 11.25
CA ARG A 82 14.89 8.45 10.60
C ARG A 82 13.92 9.62 10.58
N LEU A 83 13.67 10.23 11.74
CA LEU A 83 12.79 11.39 11.88
C LEU A 83 13.27 12.62 11.10
N ALA A 84 14.58 12.88 11.05
CA ALA A 84 15.14 13.97 10.25
C ALA A 84 14.90 13.75 8.74
N LYS A 85 15.06 12.52 8.24
CA LYS A 85 14.79 12.21 6.84
C LYS A 85 13.29 12.30 6.50
N GLU A 86 12.41 11.93 7.43
CA GLU A 86 10.97 12.12 7.31
C GLU A 86 10.59 13.62 7.26
N ALA A 87 11.15 14.43 8.16
CA ALA A 87 10.96 15.87 8.18
C ALA A 87 11.50 16.55 6.91
N GLN A 88 12.63 16.06 6.36
CA GLN A 88 13.20 16.53 5.10
C GLN A 88 12.26 16.25 3.92
N GLN A 89 11.70 15.04 3.85
CA GLN A 89 10.72 14.68 2.81
C GLN A 89 9.45 15.53 2.92
N GLU A 90 8.94 15.77 4.12
CA GLU A 90 7.76 16.64 4.29
C GLU A 90 8.07 18.09 3.92
N THR A 91 9.29 18.57 4.22
CA THR A 91 9.77 19.88 3.80
C THR A 91 9.80 20.02 2.28
N GLN A 92 10.32 19.01 1.58
CA GLN A 92 10.31 18.97 0.11
C GLN A 92 8.89 18.97 -0.46
N LYS A 93 7.98 18.17 0.11
CA LYS A 93 6.57 18.17 -0.32
C LYS A 93 5.90 19.53 -0.08
N ALA A 94 6.13 20.15 1.08
CA ALA A 94 5.59 21.49 1.37
C ALA A 94 6.18 22.57 0.45
N ALA A 95 7.48 22.47 0.11
CA ALA A 95 8.12 23.36 -0.85
C ALA A 95 7.44 23.26 -2.24
N LEU A 96 7.22 22.04 -2.74
CA LEU A 96 6.53 21.82 -4.02
C LEU A 96 5.09 22.35 -4.00
N ARG A 97 4.38 22.22 -2.87
CA ARG A 97 3.03 22.80 -2.71
C ARG A 97 3.08 24.32 -2.76
N TYR A 98 4.03 24.94 -2.08
CA TYR A 98 4.23 26.39 -2.09
C TYR A 98 4.59 26.89 -3.50
N GLU A 99 5.53 26.25 -4.19
CA GLU A 99 5.90 26.58 -5.58
C GLU A 99 4.69 26.52 -6.52
N ARG A 100 3.85 25.49 -6.37
CA ARG A 100 2.61 25.37 -7.13
C ARG A 100 1.64 26.51 -6.82
N ALA A 101 1.47 26.87 -5.55
CA ALA A 101 0.59 27.96 -5.13
C ALA A 101 1.10 29.32 -5.66
N VAL A 102 2.42 29.56 -5.63
CA VAL A 102 3.04 30.74 -6.24
C VAL A 102 2.76 30.79 -7.75
N SER A 103 2.96 29.68 -8.46
CA SER A 103 2.68 29.60 -9.90
C SER A 103 1.21 29.88 -10.22
N MET A 104 0.27 29.32 -9.42
CA MET A 104 -1.17 29.57 -9.59
C MET A 104 -1.54 31.02 -9.32
N HIS A 105 -0.96 31.64 -8.29
CA HIS A 105 -1.17 33.06 -7.99
C HIS A 105 -0.66 33.97 -9.13
N ASN A 106 0.53 33.68 -9.68
CA ASN A 106 1.06 34.44 -10.82
C ASN A 106 0.15 34.34 -12.05
N ALA A 107 -0.33 33.13 -12.38
CA ALA A 107 -1.29 32.94 -13.47
C ALA A 107 -2.62 33.68 -13.21
N ALA A 108 -3.10 33.70 -11.95
CA ALA A 108 -4.27 34.47 -11.58
C ALA A 108 -4.08 35.98 -11.77
N ARG A 109 -2.90 36.51 -11.41
CA ARG A 109 -2.56 37.92 -11.64
C ARG A 109 -2.52 38.27 -13.12
N GLU A 110 -1.97 37.40 -13.96
CA GLU A 110 -1.95 37.59 -15.42
C GLU A 110 -3.38 37.61 -15.99
N MET A 111 -4.29 36.77 -15.49
CA MET A 111 -5.70 36.80 -15.89
C MET A 111 -6.37 38.15 -15.56
N VAL A 112 -6.13 38.72 -14.37
CA VAL A 112 -6.62 40.06 -14.02
C VAL A 112 -6.03 41.12 -14.96
N PHE A 113 -4.72 41.07 -15.21
CA PHE A 113 -4.05 42.03 -16.09
C PHE A 113 -4.60 42.02 -17.53
N VAL A 114 -4.93 40.85 -18.07
CA VAL A 114 -5.57 40.72 -19.39
C VAL A 114 -7.02 41.22 -19.35
N ALA A 115 -7.78 40.90 -18.30
CA ALA A 115 -9.15 41.38 -18.13
C ALA A 115 -9.21 42.92 -18.03
N GLU A 116 -8.30 43.53 -17.29
CA GLU A 116 -8.17 44.99 -17.17
C GLU A 116 -7.86 45.66 -18.51
N GLN A 117 -6.95 45.08 -19.31
CA GLN A 117 -6.67 45.57 -20.66
C GLN A 117 -7.89 45.46 -21.59
N GLY A 118 -8.63 44.36 -21.53
CA GLY A 118 -9.87 44.19 -22.29
C GLY A 118 -10.91 45.26 -21.97
N VAL A 119 -11.14 45.53 -20.67
CA VAL A 119 -12.08 46.56 -20.21
C VAL A 119 -11.62 47.98 -20.57
N MET A 120 -10.31 48.24 -20.62
CA MET A 120 -9.75 49.54 -21.02
C MET A 120 -9.81 49.79 -22.54
N ALA A 121 -9.74 48.73 -23.35
CA ALA A 121 -9.81 48.83 -24.80
C ALA A 121 -11.25 48.96 -25.33
N ASP A 122 -12.24 48.46 -24.59
CA ASP A 122 -13.62 48.42 -25.05
C ASP A 122 -14.40 49.71 -24.74
N LYS A 123 -15.18 50.22 -25.71
CA LYS A 123 -15.93 51.49 -25.59
C LYS A 123 -17.17 51.36 -24.70
N ASN A 124 -17.63 50.14 -24.44
CA ASN A 124 -18.79 49.81 -23.59
C ASN A 124 -18.36 49.42 -22.15
N ARG A 125 -17.63 50.31 -21.46
CA ARG A 125 -17.09 50.10 -20.09
C ARG A 125 -18.12 49.78 -18.99
N LEU A 126 -19.40 49.76 -19.31
CA LEU A 126 -20.54 49.57 -18.40
C LEU A 126 -21.31 48.27 -18.66
N ASP A 127 -20.77 47.36 -19.46
CA ASP A 127 -21.37 46.04 -19.68
C ASP A 127 -21.28 45.18 -18.39
N PRO A 128 -22.42 44.76 -17.81
CA PRO A 128 -22.46 43.96 -16.58
C PRO A 128 -21.65 42.66 -16.64
N THR A 129 -21.52 42.07 -17.82
CA THR A 129 -20.79 40.80 -18.01
C THR A 129 -19.28 40.95 -17.79
N TRP A 130 -18.70 42.09 -18.20
CA TRP A 130 -17.30 42.40 -17.98
C TRP A 130 -17.00 42.77 -16.51
N GLN A 131 -17.95 43.44 -15.84
CA GLN A 131 -17.85 43.71 -14.41
C GLN A 131 -17.86 42.40 -13.59
N GLU A 132 -18.74 41.46 -13.95
CA GLU A 132 -18.76 40.12 -13.34
C GLU A 132 -17.45 39.35 -13.60
N MET A 133 -16.91 39.41 -14.82
CA MET A 133 -15.63 38.79 -15.17
C MET A 133 -14.46 39.33 -14.34
N LEU A 134 -14.37 40.65 -14.17
CA LEU A 134 -13.33 41.28 -13.36
C LEU A 134 -13.48 40.94 -11.87
N ASN A 135 -14.71 40.93 -11.36
CA ASN A 135 -14.99 40.52 -9.99
C ASN A 135 -14.57 39.06 -9.75
N HIS A 136 -14.87 38.15 -10.69
CA HIS A 136 -14.44 36.76 -10.62
C HIS A 136 -12.91 36.61 -10.66
N ALA A 137 -12.24 37.31 -11.58
CA ALA A 137 -10.79 37.31 -11.67
C ALA A 137 -10.13 37.84 -10.38
N THR A 138 -10.70 38.89 -9.79
CA THR A 138 -10.24 39.48 -8.51
C THR A 138 -10.43 38.51 -7.34
N CYS A 139 -11.59 37.84 -7.25
CA CYS A 139 -11.83 36.81 -6.23
C CYS A 139 -10.81 35.67 -6.36
N LYS A 140 -10.54 35.21 -7.58
CA LYS A 140 -9.59 34.14 -7.87
C LYS A 140 -8.14 34.52 -7.52
N VAL A 141 -7.74 35.77 -7.73
CA VAL A 141 -6.42 36.28 -7.29
C VAL A 141 -6.31 36.28 -5.78
N ASN A 142 -7.35 36.73 -5.07
CA ASN A 142 -7.37 36.72 -3.61
C ASN A 142 -7.31 35.30 -3.04
N GLU A 143 -8.08 34.36 -3.59
CA GLU A 143 -8.03 32.94 -3.20
C GLU A 143 -6.64 32.32 -3.43
N ALA A 144 -6.04 32.58 -4.60
CA ALA A 144 -4.70 32.08 -4.91
C ALA A 144 -3.61 32.72 -4.04
N GLU A 145 -3.75 33.99 -3.69
CA GLU A 145 -2.85 34.69 -2.75
C GLU A 145 -2.96 34.12 -1.34
N GLU A 146 -4.18 33.85 -0.88
CA GLU A 146 -4.38 33.26 0.44
C GLU A 146 -3.75 31.86 0.52
N GLU A 147 -3.94 31.03 -0.50
CA GLU A 147 -3.31 29.71 -0.57
C GLU A 147 -1.78 29.79 -0.66
N ARG A 148 -1.23 30.78 -1.38
CA ARG A 148 0.20 31.06 -1.40
C ARG A 148 0.73 31.39 0.00
N LEU A 149 0.06 32.26 0.74
CA LEU A 149 0.47 32.64 2.10
C LEU A 149 0.33 31.47 3.10
N ARG A 150 -0.72 30.65 2.98
CA ARG A 150 -0.88 29.45 3.83
C ARG A 150 0.23 28.43 3.57
N SER A 151 0.48 28.11 2.30
CA SER A 151 1.52 27.16 1.90
C SER A 151 2.93 27.66 2.24
N GLU A 152 3.18 28.98 2.18
CA GLU A 152 4.44 29.59 2.63
C GLU A 152 4.68 29.36 4.12
N ARG A 153 3.69 29.71 4.96
CA ARG A 153 3.80 29.54 6.42
C ARG A 153 4.03 28.08 6.78
N GLU A 154 3.34 27.16 6.10
CA GLU A 154 3.52 25.74 6.32
C GLU A 154 4.92 25.28 5.92
N HIS A 155 5.41 25.68 4.73
CA HIS A 155 6.77 25.39 4.28
C HIS A 155 7.82 25.91 5.28
N GLN A 156 7.68 27.15 5.77
CA GLN A 156 8.56 27.72 6.78
C GLN A 156 8.53 26.91 8.09
N ARG A 157 7.34 26.52 8.55
CA ARG A 157 7.16 25.73 9.78
C ARG A 157 7.83 24.36 9.68
N VAL A 158 7.59 23.62 8.60
CA VAL A 158 8.19 22.28 8.43
C VAL A 158 9.71 22.36 8.22
N THR A 159 10.19 23.41 7.55
CA THR A 159 11.63 23.66 7.39
C THR A 159 12.32 23.84 8.75
N GLN A 160 11.71 24.62 9.66
CA GLN A 160 12.24 24.78 11.02
C GLN A 160 12.28 23.46 11.80
N LEU A 161 11.24 22.63 11.68
CA LEU A 161 11.21 21.30 12.29
C LEU A 161 12.31 20.39 11.72
N CYS A 162 12.54 20.44 10.41
CA CYS A 162 13.63 19.70 9.75
C CYS A 162 14.99 20.12 10.31
N GLN A 163 15.25 21.43 10.40
CA GLN A 163 16.50 21.96 10.96
C GLN A 163 16.72 21.52 12.42
N GLN A 164 15.66 21.52 13.24
CA GLN A 164 15.73 21.04 14.62
C GLN A 164 16.04 19.54 14.70
N ALA A 165 15.39 18.73 13.84
CA ALA A 165 15.63 17.30 13.77
C ALA A 165 17.08 16.99 13.32
N GLU A 166 17.58 17.68 12.30
CA GLU A 166 18.96 17.56 11.83
C GLU A 166 19.98 17.98 12.91
N ALA A 167 19.73 19.08 13.63
CA ALA A 167 20.58 19.50 14.74
C ALA A 167 20.65 18.44 15.85
N LYS A 168 19.51 17.79 16.17
CA LYS A 168 19.47 16.66 17.12
C LYS A 168 20.31 15.48 16.62
N VAL A 169 20.22 15.14 15.33
CA VAL A 169 21.04 14.08 14.71
C VAL A 169 22.53 14.40 14.85
N GLN A 170 22.94 15.63 14.53
CA GLN A 170 24.34 16.04 14.65
C GLN A 170 24.85 15.97 16.10
N SER A 171 24.03 16.39 17.08
CA SER A 171 24.36 16.30 18.51
C SER A 171 24.55 14.84 18.96
N LEU A 172 23.63 13.96 18.56
CA LEU A 172 23.71 12.52 18.86
C LEU A 172 24.89 11.85 18.15
N GLN A 173 25.19 12.25 16.91
CA GLN A 173 26.34 11.74 16.16
C GLN A 173 27.67 12.06 16.86
N LYS A 174 27.82 13.30 17.35
CA LYS A 174 29.01 13.74 18.08
C LYS A 174 29.17 12.98 19.40
N SER A 175 28.10 12.87 20.17
CA SER A 175 28.14 12.23 21.50
C SER A 175 28.24 10.69 21.47
N LEU A 176 27.71 10.04 20.42
CA LEU A 176 27.63 8.58 20.32
C LEU A 176 28.55 7.95 19.25
N LYS A 177 29.51 8.71 18.69
CA LYS A 177 30.39 8.31 17.56
C LYS A 177 30.88 6.85 17.62
N ARG A 178 31.50 6.44 18.73
CA ARG A 178 32.06 5.08 18.88
C ARG A 178 31.00 3.98 18.86
N VAL A 179 29.86 4.22 19.51
CA VAL A 179 28.77 3.26 19.61
C VAL A 179 28.12 3.08 18.24
N ILE A 180 27.88 4.19 17.53
CA ILE A 180 27.33 4.20 16.16
C ILE A 180 28.18 3.36 15.22
N VAL A 181 29.51 3.61 15.20
CA VAL A 181 30.44 2.85 14.34
C VAL A 181 30.41 1.36 14.66
N LYS A 182 30.42 0.99 15.94
CA LYS A 182 30.38 -0.43 16.36
C LYS A 182 29.05 -1.11 15.99
N SER A 183 27.92 -0.42 16.12
CA SER A 183 26.59 -0.97 15.83
C SER A 183 26.20 -0.93 14.35
N LYS A 184 26.93 -0.19 13.52
CA LYS A 184 26.60 0.04 12.09
C LYS A 184 26.31 -1.25 11.31
N PRO A 185 27.12 -2.33 11.40
CA PRO A 185 26.85 -3.56 10.65
C PRO A 185 25.50 -4.22 10.99
N TYR A 186 25.06 -4.11 12.24
CA TYR A 186 23.77 -4.65 12.69
C TYR A 186 22.59 -3.88 12.10
N PHE A 187 22.67 -2.55 12.13
CA PHE A 187 21.62 -1.71 11.57
C PHE A 187 21.55 -1.83 10.04
N GLU A 188 22.68 -1.96 9.35
CA GLU A 188 22.74 -2.28 7.92
C GLU A 188 22.08 -3.61 7.57
N LEU A 189 22.42 -4.67 8.32
CA LEU A 189 21.84 -6.00 8.10
C LEU A 189 20.34 -6.00 8.41
N LYS A 190 19.91 -5.31 9.47
CA LYS A 190 18.49 -5.14 9.81
C LYS A 190 17.74 -4.43 8.68
N ALA A 191 18.33 -3.40 8.08
CA ALA A 191 17.75 -2.70 6.94
C ALA A 191 17.54 -3.61 5.73
N GLN A 192 18.56 -4.39 5.38
CA GLN A 192 18.48 -5.34 4.26
C GLN A 192 17.38 -6.38 4.48
N PHE A 193 17.31 -6.97 5.69
CA PHE A 193 16.25 -7.93 5.99
C PHE A 193 14.87 -7.31 6.00
N ASN A 194 14.71 -6.10 6.54
CA ASN A 194 13.42 -5.43 6.53
C ASN A 194 12.96 -5.11 5.09
N GLN A 195 13.86 -4.72 4.19
CA GLN A 195 13.53 -4.53 2.77
C GLN A 195 13.03 -5.84 2.13
N ILE A 196 13.76 -6.94 2.31
CA ILE A 196 13.39 -8.26 1.78
C ILE A 196 12.05 -8.72 2.37
N LEU A 197 11.85 -8.54 3.68
CA LEU A 197 10.61 -8.90 4.35
C LEU A 197 9.43 -8.08 3.84
N GLU A 198 9.60 -6.77 3.64
CA GLU A 198 8.54 -5.92 3.11
C GLU A 198 8.18 -6.29 1.68
N GLU A 199 9.15 -6.63 0.82
CA GLU A 199 8.90 -7.13 -0.54
C GLU A 199 8.09 -8.42 -0.53
N HIS A 200 8.50 -9.41 0.28
CA HIS A 200 7.77 -10.68 0.38
C HIS A 200 6.38 -10.51 1.02
N LYS A 201 6.25 -9.62 2.01
CA LYS A 201 4.96 -9.28 2.62
C LYS A 201 4.03 -8.61 1.60
N ALA A 202 4.51 -7.65 0.82
CA ALA A 202 3.74 -7.02 -0.25
C ALA A 202 3.28 -8.04 -1.29
N ARG A 203 4.13 -9.01 -1.65
CA ARG A 203 3.75 -10.12 -2.53
C ARG A 203 2.64 -10.99 -1.93
N VAL A 204 2.73 -11.34 -0.64
CA VAL A 204 1.66 -12.08 0.07
C VAL A 204 0.36 -11.30 0.06
N THR A 205 0.37 -10.02 0.44
CA THR A 205 -0.83 -9.17 0.45
C THR A 205 -1.44 -9.01 -0.95
N SER A 206 -0.61 -8.89 -1.99
CA SER A 206 -1.10 -8.84 -3.39
C SER A 206 -1.79 -10.15 -3.81
N LEU A 207 -1.20 -11.30 -3.46
CA LEU A 207 -1.81 -12.60 -3.74
C LEU A 207 -3.10 -12.82 -2.94
N GLU A 208 -3.15 -12.40 -1.68
CA GLU A 208 -4.39 -12.43 -0.86
C GLU A 208 -5.51 -11.60 -1.49
N GLN A 209 -5.17 -10.42 -2.01
CA GLN A 209 -6.12 -9.58 -2.74
C GLN A 209 -6.60 -10.26 -4.02
N GLN A 210 -5.70 -10.91 -4.77
CA GLN A 210 -6.04 -11.65 -5.99
C GLN A 210 -6.96 -12.84 -5.70
N VAL A 211 -6.68 -13.65 -4.66
CA VAL A 211 -7.58 -14.73 -4.22
C VAL A 211 -8.95 -14.16 -3.88
N SER A 212 -8.99 -13.06 -3.12
CA SER A 212 -10.26 -12.42 -2.74
C SER A 212 -11.05 -11.94 -3.96
N GLN A 213 -10.38 -11.37 -4.97
CA GLN A 213 -11.00 -10.95 -6.22
C GLN A 213 -11.50 -12.15 -7.05
N ALA A 214 -10.72 -13.21 -7.18
CA ALA A 214 -11.11 -14.41 -7.92
C ALA A 214 -12.32 -15.11 -7.27
N LYS A 215 -12.34 -15.22 -5.93
CA LYS A 215 -13.50 -15.70 -5.16
C LYS A 215 -14.74 -14.82 -5.36
N MET A 216 -14.56 -13.49 -5.44
CA MET A 216 -15.66 -12.59 -5.76
C MET A 216 -16.22 -12.86 -7.17
N ARG A 217 -15.35 -13.01 -8.19
CA ARG A 217 -15.77 -13.36 -9.55
C ARG A 217 -16.53 -14.68 -9.60
N TYR A 218 -16.01 -15.70 -8.92
CA TYR A 218 -16.66 -17.01 -8.79
C TYR A 218 -18.06 -16.89 -8.15
N SER A 219 -18.18 -16.12 -7.06
CA SER A 219 -19.47 -15.87 -6.40
C SER A 219 -20.46 -15.11 -7.29
N VAL A 220 -19.99 -14.18 -8.13
CA VAL A 220 -20.84 -13.46 -9.08
C VAL A 220 -21.36 -14.39 -10.16
N ALA A 221 -20.49 -15.22 -10.76
CA ALA A 221 -20.89 -16.20 -11.79
C ALA A 221 -21.93 -17.20 -11.25
N LEU A 222 -21.76 -17.69 -10.01
CA LEU A 222 -22.75 -18.54 -9.36
C LEU A 222 -24.12 -17.86 -9.20
N ARG A 223 -24.16 -16.61 -8.74
CA ARG A 223 -25.42 -15.86 -8.61
C ARG A 223 -26.08 -15.62 -9.97
N ASN A 224 -25.29 -15.37 -11.01
CA ASN A 224 -25.81 -15.20 -12.36
C ASN A 224 -26.46 -16.51 -12.87
N LEU A 225 -25.82 -17.66 -12.64
CA LEU A 225 -26.39 -18.98 -12.95
C LEU A 225 -27.69 -19.24 -12.20
N GLU A 226 -27.76 -18.91 -10.91
CA GLU A 226 -28.99 -18.98 -10.10
C GLU A 226 -30.11 -18.12 -10.72
N GLN A 227 -29.81 -16.87 -11.08
CA GLN A 227 -30.78 -15.96 -11.72
C GLN A 227 -31.25 -16.47 -13.09
N ILE A 228 -30.35 -17.01 -13.92
CA ILE A 228 -30.71 -17.58 -15.22
C ILE A 228 -31.62 -18.81 -15.00
N SER A 229 -31.29 -19.66 -14.04
CA SER A 229 -32.10 -20.83 -13.66
C SER A 229 -33.52 -20.41 -13.23
N GLU A 230 -33.64 -19.44 -12.31
CA GLU A 230 -34.92 -18.90 -11.85
C GLU A 230 -35.76 -18.34 -13.02
N GLN A 231 -35.14 -17.61 -13.95
CA GLN A 231 -35.82 -17.09 -15.14
C GLN A 231 -36.36 -18.22 -16.03
N ILE A 232 -35.59 -19.27 -16.26
CA ILE A 232 -36.00 -20.43 -17.05
C ILE A 232 -37.19 -21.12 -16.37
N HIS A 233 -37.10 -21.37 -15.06
CA HIS A 233 -38.19 -21.96 -14.28
C HIS A 233 -39.46 -21.12 -14.29
N ALA A 234 -39.34 -19.79 -14.12
CA ALA A 234 -40.47 -18.87 -14.18
C ALA A 234 -41.15 -18.87 -15.56
N ARG A 235 -40.37 -18.88 -16.65
CA ARG A 235 -40.88 -18.99 -18.03
C ARG A 235 -41.61 -20.32 -18.25
N ARG A 236 -41.06 -21.44 -17.79
CA ARG A 236 -41.72 -22.76 -17.89
C ARG A 236 -43.05 -22.78 -17.13
N LEU A 237 -43.09 -22.23 -15.91
CA LEU A 237 -44.33 -22.12 -15.11
C LEU A 237 -45.39 -21.24 -15.82
N GLN A 238 -44.99 -20.11 -16.39
CA GLN A 238 -45.89 -19.21 -17.11
C GLN A 238 -46.49 -19.86 -18.37
N ARG A 239 -45.71 -20.68 -19.10
CA ARG A 239 -46.22 -21.47 -20.24
C ARG A 239 -47.25 -22.52 -19.80
N LEU A 240 -47.05 -23.17 -18.65
CA LEU A 240 -48.02 -24.12 -18.11
C LEU A 240 -49.33 -23.44 -17.69
N VAL A 241 -49.25 -22.25 -17.08
CA VAL A 241 -50.44 -21.48 -16.64
C VAL A 241 -51.18 -20.86 -17.85
N GLY A 242 -50.47 -20.36 -18.86
CA GLY A 242 -51.06 -19.78 -20.07
C GLY A 242 -51.78 -20.78 -20.99
N ARG A 243 -51.50 -22.09 -20.86
CA ARG A 243 -52.23 -23.16 -21.56
C ARG A 243 -53.55 -23.57 -20.90
N ARG A 244 -53.89 -23.03 -19.71
CA ARG A 244 -55.16 -23.30 -19.03
C ARG A 244 -56.05 -22.06 -18.99
N ALA A 245 -56.62 -21.71 -20.15
CA ALA A 245 -57.82 -20.86 -20.20
C ALA A 245 -59.06 -21.73 -20.41
N SER A 246 -59.67 -22.19 -19.31
CA SER A 246 -61.12 -22.48 -19.19
C SER A 246 -61.43 -22.93 -17.75
N PRO A 247 -62.24 -22.22 -16.95
CA PRO A 247 -62.66 -22.71 -15.65
C PRO A 247 -64.00 -23.43 -15.81
N VAL A 248 -63.98 -24.75 -15.85
CA VAL A 248 -65.17 -25.57 -15.59
C VAL A 248 -64.81 -26.50 -14.44
N GLY A 249 -65.58 -26.37 -13.36
CA GLY A 249 -65.24 -26.88 -12.04
C GLY A 249 -65.15 -28.39 -11.92
N ALA A 250 -64.43 -28.82 -10.90
CA ALA A 250 -64.71 -30.02 -10.16
C ALA A 250 -63.95 -29.93 -8.83
N GLU A 251 -64.72 -29.93 -7.76
CA GLU A 251 -64.33 -29.98 -6.37
C GLU A 251 -63.34 -31.12 -6.11
N ALA A 252 -62.16 -30.79 -5.60
CA ALA A 252 -61.35 -31.72 -4.81
C ALA A 252 -60.36 -30.92 -3.97
N SER A 253 -60.69 -30.75 -2.69
CA SER A 253 -59.69 -30.45 -1.67
C SER A 253 -58.70 -31.61 -1.59
N PRO A 254 -57.40 -31.30 -1.52
CA PRO A 254 -56.62 -31.93 -0.47
C PRO A 254 -55.96 -30.86 0.42
N ALA A 255 -56.13 -31.12 1.70
CA ALA A 255 -55.50 -30.49 2.83
C ALA A 255 -54.04 -30.08 2.59
N LEU A 256 -53.78 -28.85 2.99
CA LEU A 256 -52.48 -28.35 3.40
C LEU A 256 -51.85 -29.32 4.42
N LEU A 257 -50.77 -29.99 4.03
CA LEU A 257 -49.77 -30.46 4.98
C LEU A 257 -48.39 -30.13 4.43
N TYR A 258 -48.03 -28.86 4.57
CA TYR A 258 -46.67 -28.39 4.37
C TYR A 258 -45.83 -28.96 5.52
N GLY A 259 -45.23 -30.12 5.26
CA GLY A 259 -44.18 -30.67 6.10
C GLY A 259 -43.01 -29.70 6.11
N SER A 260 -42.71 -29.19 7.29
CA SER A 260 -41.50 -28.43 7.61
C SER A 260 -40.27 -29.22 7.15
N MET A 261 -39.69 -28.84 6.02
CA MET A 261 -38.34 -29.27 5.66
C MET A 261 -37.36 -28.49 6.53
N ALA A 262 -36.66 -29.23 7.39
CA ALA A 262 -35.50 -28.77 8.12
C ALA A 262 -34.44 -28.25 7.13
N LEU A 263 -33.85 -27.12 7.53
CA LEU A 263 -32.73 -26.43 6.90
C LEU A 263 -31.59 -27.38 6.45
N PRO A 264 -30.96 -27.12 5.29
CA PRO A 264 -29.64 -27.67 4.98
C PRO A 264 -28.54 -26.98 5.81
N PRO A 265 -27.37 -27.63 6.00
CA PRO A 265 -26.39 -27.26 7.02
C PRO A 265 -25.57 -26.03 6.63
N GLU A 266 -25.38 -25.16 7.63
CA GLU A 266 -24.40 -24.08 7.68
C GLU A 266 -22.99 -24.55 7.29
N PRO A 267 -22.25 -23.84 6.42
CA PRO A 267 -20.82 -24.07 6.27
C PRO A 267 -20.10 -23.63 7.54
N ALA A 268 -19.50 -24.59 8.23
CA ALA A 268 -18.66 -24.40 9.39
C ALA A 268 -17.52 -23.41 9.09
N THR A 269 -17.70 -22.17 9.50
CA THR A 269 -16.66 -21.15 9.57
C THR A 269 -15.87 -21.35 10.88
N SER A 270 -15.02 -22.38 10.94
CA SER A 270 -14.20 -22.60 12.14
C SER A 270 -12.73 -22.93 11.88
N SER A 271 -12.25 -22.79 10.64
CA SER A 271 -10.86 -23.18 10.31
C SER A 271 -9.87 -22.03 10.05
N ASP A 272 -10.19 -20.76 10.35
CA ASP A 272 -9.26 -19.65 10.04
C ASP A 272 -8.85 -18.74 11.21
N THR A 273 -9.40 -18.92 12.41
CA THR A 273 -9.05 -18.03 13.55
C THR A 273 -7.67 -18.33 14.15
N LEU A 274 -7.16 -19.56 14.01
CA LEU A 274 -5.81 -19.91 14.51
C LEU A 274 -4.68 -19.38 13.61
N SER A 275 -4.95 -19.25 12.31
CA SER A 275 -3.95 -18.75 11.34
C SER A 275 -3.77 -17.23 11.47
N VAL A 276 -4.88 -16.49 11.63
CA VAL A 276 -4.85 -15.04 11.80
C VAL A 276 -4.15 -14.63 13.10
N LEU A 277 -4.36 -15.35 14.20
CA LEU A 277 -3.71 -15.04 15.48
C LEU A 277 -2.20 -15.33 15.47
N SER A 278 -1.76 -16.40 14.80
CA SER A 278 -0.32 -16.73 14.69
C SER A 278 0.45 -15.75 13.80
N PHE A 279 -0.18 -15.17 12.77
CA PHE A 279 0.44 -14.13 11.94
C PHE A 279 0.34 -12.73 12.56
N GLN A 280 -0.74 -12.41 13.28
CA GLN A 280 -0.90 -11.13 13.99
C GLN A 280 0.16 -10.95 15.08
N THR A 281 0.51 -12.01 15.82
CA THR A 281 1.49 -11.95 16.93
C THR A 281 2.92 -11.76 16.42
N ILE A 282 3.30 -12.40 15.32
CA ILE A 282 4.66 -12.27 14.75
C ILE A 282 4.80 -10.99 13.92
N ALA A 283 3.75 -10.57 13.20
CA ALA A 283 3.71 -9.29 12.50
C ALA A 283 3.65 -8.09 13.46
N SER A 284 2.96 -8.22 14.61
CA SER A 284 2.93 -7.17 15.65
C SER A 284 4.29 -6.92 16.29
N ASP A 285 5.15 -7.95 16.40
CA ASP A 285 6.49 -7.81 16.96
C ASP A 285 7.46 -7.08 16.00
N LEU A 286 7.21 -7.15 14.68
CA LEU A 286 7.90 -6.32 13.69
C LEU A 286 7.26 -4.95 13.46
N GLN A 287 5.96 -4.79 13.68
CA GLN A 287 5.24 -3.51 13.47
C GLN A 287 5.65 -2.44 14.48
N LYS A 288 6.31 -2.83 15.58
CA LYS A 288 6.94 -1.93 16.55
C LYS A 288 8.41 -1.61 16.26
N CYS A 289 9.00 -2.18 15.21
CA CYS A 289 10.44 -2.08 14.97
C CYS A 289 10.76 -1.15 13.79
N ASP A 290 11.00 0.12 14.13
CA ASP A 290 11.76 1.14 13.39
C ASP A 290 11.79 1.01 11.86
N SER A 291 11.11 1.90 11.13
CA SER A 291 11.33 2.05 9.69
C SER A 291 12.82 2.31 9.42
N VAL A 292 13.50 1.29 8.91
CA VAL A 292 14.94 1.27 8.59
C VAL A 292 15.19 1.58 7.11
N GLU A 293 14.16 2.02 6.38
CA GLU A 293 14.24 2.48 4.98
C GLU A 293 15.29 3.58 4.77
N HIS A 294 15.67 4.27 5.86
CA HIS A 294 16.65 5.35 5.86
C HIS A 294 18.10 4.88 6.04
N LEU A 295 18.34 3.59 6.28
CA LEU A 295 19.67 3.00 6.45
C LEU A 295 20.29 2.52 5.12
N LEU A 296 19.53 2.47 4.03
CA LEU A 296 20.08 2.34 2.68
C LEU A 296 20.59 3.73 2.25
N GLY A 297 21.91 3.89 2.20
CA GLY A 297 22.57 5.19 1.97
C GLY A 297 23.49 5.66 3.10
N LEU A 298 24.03 4.76 3.93
CA LEU A 298 25.00 5.09 5.00
C LEU A 298 26.38 5.58 4.49
N SER A 299 26.49 5.93 3.21
CA SER A 299 27.74 6.34 2.56
C SER A 299 28.28 7.67 3.11
N ASP A 300 27.43 8.55 3.64
CA ASP A 300 27.87 9.88 4.12
C ASP A 300 28.67 9.84 5.43
N ALA A 301 28.63 8.72 6.17
CA ALA A 301 29.45 8.57 7.37
C ALA A 301 30.92 8.20 7.05
N ALA A 302 31.24 7.85 5.79
CA ALA A 302 32.61 7.57 5.37
C ALA A 302 33.46 8.83 5.18
N SER A 303 32.84 10.00 4.99
CA SER A 303 33.56 11.26 4.80
C SER A 303 34.38 11.67 6.04
N LEU A 304 33.98 11.24 7.24
CA LEU A 304 34.74 11.49 8.48
C LEU A 304 35.79 10.43 8.81
N ASN A 305 35.86 9.34 8.04
CA ASN A 305 36.88 8.29 8.25
C ASN A 305 38.12 8.49 7.38
N SER A 306 38.01 9.22 6.25
CA SER A 306 39.17 9.50 5.39
C SER A 306 40.15 10.44 6.08
N ASP A 307 39.65 11.47 6.76
CA ASP A 307 40.51 12.49 7.39
C ASP A 307 41.22 12.00 8.67
N GLU A 308 40.58 11.13 9.46
CA GLU A 308 41.19 10.63 10.72
C GLU A 308 42.20 9.48 10.52
N LEU A 309 42.14 8.75 9.39
CA LEU A 309 43.16 7.73 9.07
C LEU A 309 44.46 8.39 8.58
N GLU A 310 44.39 9.45 7.79
CA GLU A 310 45.55 10.24 7.36
C GLU A 310 46.24 10.95 8.54
N GLU A 311 45.50 11.56 9.47
CA GLU A 311 46.08 12.19 10.66
C GLU A 311 46.78 11.18 11.60
N ARG A 312 46.32 9.93 11.63
CA ARG A 312 46.88 8.90 12.52
C ARG A 312 48.11 8.22 11.93
N GLU A 313 48.26 8.19 10.61
CA GLU A 313 49.50 7.77 9.94
C GLU A 313 50.58 8.85 10.01
N LEU A 314 50.21 10.14 9.84
CA LEU A 314 51.13 11.27 10.01
C LEU A 314 51.72 11.36 11.43
N ARG A 315 50.92 11.07 12.47
CA ARG A 315 51.40 11.07 13.87
C ARG A 315 52.24 9.85 14.25
N ARG A 316 52.21 8.76 13.47
CA ARG A 316 53.02 7.56 13.72
C ARG A 316 54.40 7.62 13.05
N GLY A 317 54.59 8.51 12.07
CA GLY A 317 55.88 8.79 11.42
C GLY A 317 56.81 9.76 12.17
N ALA A 318 56.33 10.43 13.22
CA ALA A 318 57.10 11.42 13.98
C ALA A 318 57.41 10.93 15.40
N GLN A 319 58.36 10.01 15.54
CA GLN A 319 59.09 9.82 16.81
C GLN A 319 60.51 10.38 16.66
N PRO A 320 60.94 11.31 17.53
CA PRO A 320 62.33 11.74 17.57
C PRO A 320 63.18 10.75 18.40
N HIS A 321 64.29 10.30 17.82
CA HIS A 321 65.33 9.52 18.49
C HIS A 321 65.96 10.29 19.67
N PRO A 322 66.36 9.63 20.77
CA PRO A 322 67.01 10.31 21.88
C PRO A 322 68.50 10.56 21.57
N PHE A 323 68.91 11.83 21.60
CA PHE A 323 70.30 12.25 21.45
C PHE A 323 71.15 11.86 22.67
N LYS A 324 72.22 11.09 22.43
CA LYS A 324 73.31 10.82 23.37
C LYS A 324 74.35 11.93 23.27
N HIS A 325 74.51 12.75 24.31
CA HIS A 325 75.60 13.72 24.39
C HIS A 325 76.95 13.02 24.63
N HIS A 326 77.87 13.15 23.68
CA HIS A 326 79.29 12.84 23.87
C HIS A 326 80.05 14.16 24.06
N ARG A 327 80.86 14.21 25.12
CA ARG A 327 81.82 15.28 25.43
C ARG A 327 82.89 15.39 24.35
N SER A 328 83.36 16.60 24.08
CA SER A 328 84.62 16.85 23.40
C SER A 328 85.38 17.99 24.09
N ILE A 329 86.65 17.70 24.35
CA ILE A 329 87.72 18.57 24.85
C ILE A 329 88.33 19.33 23.67
N SER A 330 88.79 20.58 23.88
CA SER A 330 89.94 21.30 23.29
C SER A 330 89.75 22.80 23.59
N LEU A 331 90.72 23.63 23.96
CA LEU A 331 92.19 23.59 24.08
C LEU A 331 92.58 24.57 25.20
#